data_AF-Q1YMA6-F1
#
_entry.id   AF-Q1YMA6-F1
#
_cell.length_a   1.000
_cell.length_b   1.000
_cell.length_c   1.000
_cell.angle_alpha   90.00
_cell.angle_beta   90.00
_cell.angle_gamma   90.00
#
_symmetry.space_group_name_H-M   'P 1'
#
loop_
_entity.id
_entity.type
_entity.pdbx_description
1 polymer ?
#
loop_
_entity_poly.entity_id
_entity_poly.type
_entity_poly.pdbx_seq_one_letter_code
_entity_poly.pdbx_strand_id
1 'polypeptide(L)'
;MVTLISFGERPGMFAVEVYAAVRHFVLIQRNSQRDAARVFGLSRETVSKMCRFSLPPSYTGVKPVGKPKLGALLPVIDSILEAARRRSSSGTRPSGSSSVCATNTAMAAA
;
A
#
# COMPACT_ATOMS: atom_id res chain seq x y z
N MET A 1 -1.40 22.71 -37.29
CA MET A 1 -0.76 21.55 -36.66
C MET A 1 -0.68 21.80 -35.17
N VAL A 2 -1.71 21.40 -34.42
CA VAL A 2 -1.71 21.54 -32.96
C VAL A 2 -1.07 20.28 -32.41
N THR A 3 0.08 20.48 -31.79
CA THR A 3 1.02 19.48 -31.30
C THR A 3 0.34 18.37 -30.50
N LEU A 4 0.66 17.13 -30.86
CA LEU A 4 0.48 15.95 -30.03
C LEU A 4 1.10 16.22 -28.66
N ILE A 5 0.30 16.38 -27.62
CA ILE A 5 0.77 16.36 -26.23
C ILE A 5 -0.04 15.31 -25.48
N SER A 6 0.52 14.10 -25.50
CA SER A 6 0.53 13.12 -24.41
C SER A 6 -0.79 12.91 -23.65
N PHE A 7 -1.70 12.23 -24.32
CA PHE A 7 -2.86 11.55 -23.74
C PHE A 7 -2.36 10.34 -22.93
N GLY A 8 -1.81 10.54 -21.73
CA GLY A 8 -1.30 9.41 -20.96
C GLY A 8 -0.41 9.73 -19.78
N GLU A 9 -0.90 10.49 -18.79
CA GLU A 9 -0.28 10.48 -17.46
C GLU A 9 -1.28 10.04 -16.39
N ARG A 10 -0.95 8.88 -15.83
CA ARG A 10 -1.59 8.22 -14.69
C ARG A 10 -1.64 9.16 -13.48
N PRO A 11 -2.64 9.02 -12.59
CA PRO A 11 -2.83 9.96 -11.49
C PRO A 11 -1.77 9.72 -10.40
N GLY A 12 -0.72 10.54 -10.45
CA GLY A 12 -0.07 11.02 -9.23
C GLY A 12 -1.10 11.83 -8.44
N MET A 13 -1.13 11.63 -7.12
CA MET A 13 -2.09 12.26 -6.23
C MET A 13 -2.07 13.79 -6.44
N PHE A 14 -3.17 14.37 -6.94
CA PHE A 14 -3.30 15.82 -6.95
C PHE A 14 -3.27 16.30 -5.51
N ALA A 15 -2.40 17.27 -5.22
CA ALA A 15 -2.33 17.88 -3.90
C ALA A 15 -3.73 18.36 -3.50
N VAL A 16 -4.09 18.15 -2.23
CA VAL A 16 -5.43 18.48 -1.71
C VAL A 16 -5.78 19.94 -1.96
N GLU A 17 -4.78 20.83 -2.00
CA GLU A 17 -4.94 22.25 -2.31
C GLU A 17 -5.49 22.49 -3.71
N VAL A 18 -4.98 21.81 -4.74
CA VAL A 18 -5.46 21.95 -6.13
C VAL A 18 -6.92 21.51 -6.23
N TYR A 19 -7.27 20.43 -5.52
CA TYR A 19 -8.64 19.91 -5.50
C TYR A 19 -9.62 20.87 -4.83
N ALA A 20 -9.22 21.51 -3.72
CA ALA A 20 -10.02 22.50 -3.01
C ALA A 20 -10.17 23.78 -3.84
N ALA A 21 -9.10 24.24 -4.49
CA ALA A 21 -9.10 25.44 -5.33
C ALA A 21 -10.04 25.29 -6.54
N VAL A 22 -9.97 24.17 -7.26
CA VAL A 22 -10.85 23.89 -8.41
C VAL A 22 -12.33 23.88 -7.98
N ARG A 23 -12.64 23.27 -6.83
CA ARG A 23 -14.01 23.23 -6.32
C ARG A 23 -14.51 24.60 -5.87
N HIS A 24 -13.67 25.39 -5.20
CA HIS A 24 -14.04 26.77 -4.83
C HIS A 24 -14.33 27.62 -6.07
N PHE A 25 -13.48 27.51 -7.10
CA PHE A 25 -13.65 28.25 -8.35
C PHE A 25 -14.93 27.88 -9.11
N VAL A 26 -15.27 26.59 -9.19
CA VAL A 26 -16.47 26.16 -9.94
C VAL A 26 -17.76 26.29 -9.12
N LEU A 27 -17.75 25.83 -7.87
CA LEU A 27 -18.98 25.70 -7.07
C LEU A 27 -19.36 27.01 -6.37
N ILE A 28 -18.39 27.77 -5.87
CA ILE A 28 -18.62 29.02 -5.12
C ILE A 28 -18.59 30.20 -6.08
N GLN A 29 -17.53 30.34 -6.89
CA GLN A 29 -17.40 31.47 -7.82
C GLN A 29 -18.25 31.33 -9.10
N ARG A 30 -19.01 30.23 -9.25
CA ARG A 30 -19.94 29.97 -10.37
C ARG A 30 -19.29 29.96 -11.76
N ASN A 31 -17.97 29.80 -11.84
CA ASN A 31 -17.24 29.75 -13.10
C ASN A 31 -17.42 28.40 -13.81
N SER A 32 -17.31 28.40 -15.14
CA SER A 32 -17.46 27.16 -15.92
C SER A 32 -16.31 26.19 -15.64
N GLN A 33 -16.61 24.89 -15.69
CA GLN A 33 -15.59 23.84 -15.66
C GLN A 33 -14.56 23.99 -16.81
N ARG A 34 -14.97 24.58 -17.94
CA ARG A 34 -14.07 24.88 -19.07
C ARG A 34 -13.07 25.98 -18.73
N ASP A 35 -13.49 26.98 -17.97
CA ASP A 35 -12.61 28.08 -17.56
C ASP A 35 -11.67 27.62 -16.46
N ALA A 36 -12.16 26.78 -15.53
CA ALA A 36 -11.30 26.10 -14.55
C ALA A 36 -10.20 25.27 -15.23
N ALA A 37 -10.54 24.51 -16.28
CA ALA A 37 -9.55 23.74 -17.03
C ALA A 37 -8.45 24.62 -17.66
N ARG A 38 -8.80 25.83 -18.12
CA ARG A 38 -7.84 26.80 -18.68
C ARG A 38 -6.96 27.43 -17.60
N VAL A 39 -7.56 27.84 -16.49
CA VAL A 39 -6.88 28.54 -15.39
C VAL A 39 -5.93 27.60 -14.63
N PHE A 40 -6.37 26.37 -14.36
CA PHE A 40 -5.59 25.38 -13.62
C PHE A 40 -4.73 24.48 -14.52
N GLY A 41 -4.79 24.62 -15.85
CA GLY A 41 -4.05 23.78 -16.79
C GLY A 41 -4.43 22.30 -16.73
N LEU A 42 -5.65 21.99 -16.27
CA LEU A 42 -6.13 20.63 -16.06
C LEU A 42 -7.00 20.17 -17.23
N SER A 43 -7.04 18.85 -17.46
CA SER A 43 -8.00 18.29 -18.40
C SER A 43 -9.43 18.55 -17.91
N ARG A 44 -10.36 18.76 -18.86
CA ARG A 44 -11.79 18.94 -18.55
C ARG A 44 -12.35 17.77 -17.77
N GLU A 45 -11.89 16.55 -18.07
CA GLU A 45 -12.30 15.34 -17.35
C GLU A 45 -11.80 15.33 -15.91
N THR A 46 -10.58 15.81 -15.65
CA THR A 46 -10.03 15.93 -14.29
C THR A 46 -10.86 16.91 -13.48
N VAL A 47 -11.19 18.09 -14.02
CA VAL A 47 -12.05 19.08 -13.35
C VAL A 47 -13.45 18.52 -13.10
N SER A 48 -14.03 17.80 -14.07
CA SER A 48 -15.33 17.14 -13.91
C SER A 48 -15.31 16.11 -12.78
N LYS A 49 -14.26 15.29 -12.69
CA LYS A 49 -14.06 14.35 -11.57
C LYS A 49 -13.90 15.10 -10.24
N MET A 50 -13.15 16.20 -10.21
CA MET A 50 -12.93 17.02 -9.00
C MET A 50 -14.23 17.66 -8.47
N CYS A 51 -15.14 18.05 -9.35
CA CYS A 51 -16.45 18.57 -8.96
C CYS A 51 -17.42 17.46 -8.53
N ARG A 52 -17.31 16.26 -9.12
CA ARG A 52 -18.22 15.14 -8.86
C ARG A 52 -17.94 14.43 -7.53
N PHE A 53 -16.68 14.36 -7.11
CA PHE A 53 -16.30 13.72 -5.85
C PHE A 53 -15.92 14.75 -4.77
N SER A 54 -16.38 14.55 -3.54
CA SER A 54 -16.12 15.46 -2.41
C SER A 54 -14.75 15.22 -1.76
N LEU A 55 -14.15 14.07 -2.01
CA LEU A 55 -12.79 13.75 -1.63
C LEU A 55 -12.02 13.52 -2.93
N PRO A 56 -10.76 13.98 -3.05
CA PRO A 56 -9.91 13.47 -4.11
C PRO A 56 -10.00 11.94 -4.06
N PRO A 57 -10.08 11.26 -5.22
CA PRO A 57 -10.11 9.82 -5.28
C PRO A 57 -8.84 9.31 -4.61
N SER A 58 -8.94 9.10 -3.31
CA SER A 58 -7.99 8.33 -2.56
C SER A 58 -8.09 6.93 -3.16
N TYR A 59 -6.96 6.25 -3.25
CA TYR A 59 -6.92 4.83 -3.61
C TYR A 59 -7.55 3.98 -2.51
N THR A 60 -8.75 4.31 -2.04
CA THR A 60 -9.55 3.49 -1.15
C THR A 60 -10.24 2.44 -1.99
N GLY A 61 -9.54 1.31 -2.15
CA GLY A 61 -10.22 0.04 -2.38
C GLY A 61 -11.21 -0.18 -1.25
N VAL A 62 -12.50 0.04 -1.51
CA VAL A 62 -13.60 -0.23 -0.55
C VAL A 62 -13.70 -1.73 -0.25
N LYS A 63 -13.16 -2.57 -1.15
CA LYS A 63 -12.96 -3.99 -0.89
C LYS A 63 -11.57 -4.16 -0.28
N PRO A 64 -11.42 -4.79 0.90
CA PRO A 64 -10.11 -5.28 1.28
C PRO A 64 -9.61 -6.13 0.11
N VAL A 65 -8.42 -5.83 -0.41
CA VAL A 65 -7.83 -6.61 -1.49
C VAL A 65 -7.95 -8.06 -1.06
N GLY A 66 -8.79 -8.83 -1.75
CA GLY A 66 -8.89 -10.26 -1.49
C GLY A 66 -7.47 -10.77 -1.52
N LYS A 67 -7.02 -11.44 -0.47
CA LYS A 67 -5.69 -12.03 -0.42
C LYS A 67 -5.85 -13.47 -0.92
N PRO A 68 -6.05 -13.74 -2.23
CA PRO A 68 -6.32 -15.09 -2.72
C PRO A 68 -5.17 -16.04 -2.38
N LYS A 69 -3.95 -15.50 -2.26
CA LYS A 69 -2.74 -16.24 -1.91
C LYS A 69 -2.61 -16.56 -0.42
N LEU A 70 -3.18 -15.73 0.46
CA LEU A 70 -3.05 -15.94 1.91
C LEU A 70 -4.10 -16.91 2.44
N GLY A 71 -5.32 -16.90 1.87
CA GLY A 71 -6.42 -17.76 2.31
C GLY A 71 -6.09 -19.25 2.34
N ALA A 72 -5.36 -19.74 1.33
CA ALA A 72 -4.93 -21.15 1.26
C ALA A 72 -3.86 -21.51 2.31
N LEU A 73 -3.11 -20.53 2.83
CA LEU A 73 -1.99 -20.73 3.75
C LEU A 73 -2.34 -20.48 5.22
N LEU A 74 -3.52 -19.92 5.51
CA LEU A 74 -4.00 -19.70 6.88
C LEU A 74 -3.93 -20.95 7.78
N PRO A 75 -4.39 -22.15 7.36
CA PRO A 75 -4.33 -23.33 8.24
C PRO A 75 -2.89 -23.76 8.57
N VAL A 76 -1.95 -23.54 7.65
CA VAL A 76 -0.53 -23.82 7.88
C VAL A 76 0.04 -22.82 8.89
N ILE A 77 -0.28 -21.54 8.75
CA ILE A 77 0.13 -20.48 9.68
C ILE A 77 -0.39 -20.78 11.09
N ASP A 78 -1.67 -21.14 11.22
CA ASP A 78 -2.27 -21.46 12.51
C ASP A 78 -1.61 -22.68 13.18
N SER A 79 -1.27 -23.72 12.39
CA SER A 79 -0.54 -24.88 12.90
C SER A 79 0.85 -24.53 13.44
N ILE A 80 1.56 -23.62 12.77
CA ILE A 80 2.89 -23.15 13.18
C ILE A 80 2.79 -22.29 14.44
N LEU A 81 1.76 -21.44 14.53
CA LEU A 81 1.53 -20.59 15.70
C LEU A 81 1.17 -21.41 16.94
N GLU A 82 0.34 -22.45 16.80
CA GLU A 82 0.04 -23.36 17.91
C GLU A 82 1.27 -24.16 18.35
N ALA A 83 2.07 -24.66 17.40
CA ALA A 83 3.32 -25.32 17.71
C ALA A 83 4.34 -24.38 18.40
N ALA A 84 4.37 -23.10 18.01
CA ALA A 84 5.19 -22.08 18.66
C ALA A 84 4.68 -21.74 20.07
N ARG A 85 3.37 -21.63 20.27
CA ARG A 85 2.77 -21.37 21.58
C ARG A 85 3.09 -22.49 22.57
N ARG A 86 2.95 -23.74 22.15
CA ARG A 86 3.34 -24.93 22.94
C ARG A 86 4.81 -24.91 23.33
N ARG A 87 5.70 -24.53 22.41
CA ARG A 87 7.15 -24.36 22.67
C ARG A 87 7.44 -23.20 23.63
N SER A 88 6.63 -22.14 23.61
CA SER A 88 6.82 -20.97 24.48
C SER A 88 6.28 -21.17 25.89
N SER A 89 5.22 -21.96 26.07
CA SER A 89 4.68 -22.33 27.39
C SER A 89 5.55 -23.36 28.11
N SER A 90 6.28 -24.21 27.37
CA SER A 90 7.38 -25.01 27.91
C SER A 90 8.62 -24.11 27.99
N GLY A 91 8.74 -23.31 29.05
CA GLY A 91 9.86 -22.39 29.26
C GLY A 91 11.22 -23.09 29.31
N THR A 92 11.81 -23.38 28.15
CA THR A 92 13.21 -23.74 28.02
C THR A 92 13.76 -23.06 26.79
N ARG A 93 14.32 -21.86 26.98
CA ARG A 93 15.33 -21.34 26.05
C ARG A 93 16.52 -22.30 26.15
N PRO A 94 16.96 -22.98 25.07
CA PRO A 94 18.30 -23.53 25.09
C PRO A 94 19.25 -22.32 25.03
N SER A 95 19.84 -21.97 26.18
CA SER A 95 21.04 -21.15 26.21
C SER A 95 22.16 -21.96 25.56
N GLY A 96 22.26 -21.86 24.23
CA GLY A 96 23.32 -22.45 23.42
C GLY A 96 24.63 -21.70 23.59
N SER A 97 25.21 -21.75 24.78
CA SER A 97 26.64 -21.58 24.99
C SER A 97 27.17 -22.84 25.67
N SER A 98 27.31 -23.93 24.92
CA SER A 98 28.20 -25.03 25.29
C SER A 98 28.48 -25.95 24.11
N SER A 99 29.71 -25.84 23.62
CA SER A 99 30.57 -26.98 23.30
C SER A 99 30.11 -27.95 22.21
N VAL A 100 30.30 -27.55 20.96
CA VAL A 100 30.45 -28.49 19.82
C VAL A 100 31.93 -28.96 19.69
N CYS A 101 32.80 -28.74 20.70
CA CYS A 101 34.25 -29.01 20.59
C CYS A 101 34.80 -30.20 21.42
N ALA A 102 33.98 -31.00 22.09
CA ALA A 102 34.49 -31.99 23.07
C ALA A 102 34.51 -33.47 22.61
N THR A 103 34.44 -33.79 21.31
CA THR A 103 34.42 -35.20 20.86
C THR A 103 35.59 -35.66 19.98
N ASN A 104 36.67 -34.89 19.84
CA ASN A 104 37.75 -35.27 18.92
C ASN A 104 39.09 -35.70 19.56
N THR A 105 39.18 -35.87 20.89
CA THR A 105 40.46 -36.28 21.55
C THR A 105 40.53 -37.78 21.92
N ALA A 106 39.51 -38.59 21.63
CA ALA A 106 39.47 -39.99 22.07
C ALA A 106 39.68 -41.06 20.97
N MET A 107 40.26 -40.71 19.81
CA MET A 107 40.48 -41.68 18.70
C MET A 107 41.89 -41.60 18.07
N ALA A 108 42.92 -41.27 18.86
CA ALA A 108 44.32 -41.20 18.41
C ALA A 108 45.33 -41.80 19.42
N ALA A 109 45.01 -42.97 19.98
CA ALA A 109 45.98 -43.81 20.72
C ALA A 109 45.49 -45.26 20.75
N ALA A 110 45.68 -45.98 19.64
CA ALA A 110 45.66 -47.44 19.55
C ALA A 110 46.65 -47.87 18.46
#